data_AF-A0A913YWB7-F1
#
_entry.id   AF-A0A913YWB7-F1
#
_cell.length_a   1.000
_cell.length_b   1.000
_cell.length_c   1.000
_cell.angle_alpha   90.00
_cell.angle_beta   90.00
_cell.angle_gamma   90.00
#
_symmetry.space_group_name_H-M   'P 1'
#
loop_
_entity.id
_entity.type
_entity.pdbx_description
1 polymer ?
#
loop_
_entity_poly.entity_id
_entity_poly.type
_entity_poly.pdbx_seq_one_letter_code
_entity_poly.pdbx_strand_id
1 'polypeptide(L)'
;MAAYMRNSEQNDNVESESSTCTSRDEEMHTSKNIGDNAAARQSMFAHIAASKVLIKSQQRGEEDLSPKEKLSILSELLDHKPAIFLERFNTFLREEDLDLFKHLAGDYEIDFFLKQARKRLNAGKSLTGVRNRRYEALKKLEKEGTYFEDKAMKDRDPLMFEEYIGQYMTEEERKGLLKPIDHSDMRFSSILMTFMDEQEIKELHKRQKQEEDDMMEEEEEEEEDEEEDEDDSEDEGVYGASSSTRRQPGGAAKEWEPTPATEEEKAIMRQEFLNHMHQRFLSGQETDFDYSAVDSNVEYDSLVLRAQDEEEHYFDQEAAETWSLGSEERTDVENKDADCDFDEFAMADVENRTGGTLSGKTREGKFSMAPKEMNINTSTVKPEDMQT
;
A
#
# COMPACT_ATOMS: atom_id res chain seq x y z
N MET A 1 32.91 42.02 -48.63
CA MET A 1 34.25 42.60 -48.33
C MET A 1 34.57 42.24 -46.89
N ALA A 2 35.72 41.74 -46.45
CA ALA A 2 36.81 40.94 -46.98
C ALA A 2 37.76 40.70 -45.77
N ALA A 3 38.54 39.62 -45.81
CA ALA A 3 39.67 39.19 -44.92
C ALA A 3 39.30 37.95 -44.10
N TYR A 4 39.80 36.73 -44.35
CA TYR A 4 40.99 36.22 -45.07
C TYR A 4 42.34 36.70 -44.50
N MET A 5 42.90 35.91 -43.58
CA MET A 5 44.33 35.58 -43.36
C MET A 5 44.33 34.22 -42.65
N ARG A 6 44.67 33.05 -43.22
CA ARG A 6 45.91 32.59 -43.87
C ARG A 6 47.16 32.83 -43.03
N ASN A 7 47.64 31.76 -42.39
CA ASN A 7 49.06 31.47 -42.28
C ASN A 7 49.27 29.98 -42.58
N SER A 8 50.08 29.76 -43.61
CA SER A 8 50.64 28.49 -44.06
C SER A 8 52.15 28.68 -44.05
N GLU A 9 52.90 27.67 -43.59
CA GLU A 9 54.26 27.24 -44.00
C GLU A 9 54.78 26.28 -42.88
N GLN A 10 54.89 24.96 -43.09
CA GLN A 10 55.92 24.21 -43.87
C GLN A 10 57.33 24.41 -43.27
N ASN A 11 58.20 23.43 -42.97
CA ASN A 11 58.35 21.98 -43.17
C ASN A 11 59.19 21.48 -41.94
N ASP A 12 59.38 20.20 -41.62
CA ASP A 12 60.18 19.23 -42.36
C ASP A 12 60.01 17.80 -41.83
N ASN A 13 60.07 16.91 -42.81
CA ASN A 13 60.08 15.47 -42.84
C ASN A 13 61.36 14.87 -42.22
N VAL A 14 61.24 13.88 -41.34
CA VAL A 14 62.21 12.78 -41.20
C VAL A 14 61.44 11.49 -40.87
N GLU A 15 61.49 10.55 -41.80
CA GLU A 15 61.02 9.16 -41.69
C GLU A 15 61.83 8.34 -40.66
N SER A 16 61.25 7.20 -40.31
CA SER A 16 61.89 5.89 -40.04
C SER A 16 61.84 5.33 -38.61
N GLU A 17 61.03 4.26 -38.53
CA GLU A 17 61.27 2.97 -37.88
C GLU A 17 60.84 2.70 -36.43
N SER A 18 59.79 1.87 -36.37
CA SER A 18 59.54 0.74 -35.46
C SER A 18 59.64 0.95 -33.95
N SER A 19 58.52 0.72 -33.26
CA SER A 19 58.47 -0.20 -32.12
C SER A 19 57.03 -0.55 -31.76
N THR A 20 56.79 -1.85 -31.79
CA THR A 20 55.61 -2.59 -31.35
C THR A 20 55.22 -2.36 -29.88
N CYS A 21 53.98 -2.76 -29.55
CA CYS A 21 53.48 -3.24 -28.25
C CYS A 21 52.63 -2.26 -27.41
N THR A 22 51.34 -2.17 -27.73
CA THR A 22 50.25 -1.93 -26.75
C THR A 22 48.93 -2.51 -27.33
N SER A 23 48.70 -3.81 -27.17
CA SER A 23 47.49 -4.46 -27.74
C SER A 23 47.01 -5.66 -26.92
N ARG A 24 47.21 -5.68 -25.60
CA ARG A 24 46.86 -6.87 -24.79
C ARG A 24 45.95 -6.61 -23.60
N ASP A 25 45.92 -5.38 -23.08
CA ASP A 25 45.08 -5.03 -21.92
C ASP A 25 43.69 -4.49 -22.31
N GLU A 26 43.55 -3.90 -23.51
CA GLU A 26 42.25 -3.43 -24.06
C GLU A 26 41.35 -4.60 -24.54
N GLU A 27 41.93 -5.72 -25.00
CA GLU A 27 41.18 -6.89 -25.49
C GLU A 27 40.59 -7.74 -24.36
N MET A 28 41.15 -7.65 -23.14
CA MET A 28 40.73 -8.48 -22.01
C MET A 28 39.52 -7.89 -21.26
N HIS A 29 39.29 -6.58 -21.32
CA HIS A 29 38.11 -5.92 -20.73
C HIS A 29 36.91 -5.87 -21.67
N THR A 30 37.14 -5.82 -22.98
CA THR A 30 36.07 -5.84 -24.00
C THR A 30 35.41 -7.23 -24.10
N SER A 31 36.19 -8.31 -24.04
CA SER A 31 35.69 -9.69 -24.14
C SER A 31 34.78 -10.11 -22.97
N LYS A 32 35.02 -9.57 -21.77
CA LYS A 32 34.22 -9.87 -20.57
C LYS A 32 32.85 -9.19 -20.61
N ASN A 33 32.84 -7.91 -21.00
CA ASN A 33 31.62 -7.10 -21.15
C ASN A 33 30.65 -7.64 -22.23
N ILE A 34 31.19 -8.22 -23.31
CA ILE A 34 30.37 -8.81 -24.39
C ILE A 34 29.69 -10.11 -23.93
N GLY A 35 30.39 -10.93 -23.14
CA GLY A 35 29.84 -12.18 -22.58
C GLY A 35 28.72 -11.93 -21.57
N ASP A 36 28.91 -10.94 -20.70
CA ASP A 36 27.92 -10.56 -19.67
C ASP A 36 26.64 -9.99 -20.32
N ASN A 37 26.79 -9.19 -21.38
CA ASN A 37 25.67 -8.64 -22.14
C ASN A 37 24.91 -9.74 -22.91
N ALA A 38 25.60 -10.74 -23.45
CA ALA A 38 24.96 -11.87 -24.13
C ALA A 38 24.14 -12.76 -23.15
N ALA A 39 24.66 -13.03 -21.96
CA ALA A 39 23.95 -13.77 -20.92
C ALA A 39 22.72 -12.99 -20.41
N ALA A 40 22.87 -11.68 -20.17
CA ALA A 40 21.77 -10.82 -19.78
C ALA A 40 20.67 -10.72 -20.86
N ARG A 41 21.05 -10.62 -22.14
CA ARG A 41 20.10 -10.68 -23.27
C ARG A 41 19.32 -12.00 -23.31
N GLN A 42 20.00 -13.13 -23.07
CA GLN A 42 19.33 -14.44 -23.02
C GLN A 42 18.37 -14.54 -21.83
N SER A 43 18.75 -14.02 -20.65
CA SER A 43 17.89 -13.94 -19.47
C SER A 43 16.63 -13.12 -19.74
N MET A 44 16.78 -11.92 -20.34
CA MET A 44 15.66 -11.07 -20.75
C MET A 44 14.71 -11.82 -21.70
N PHE A 45 15.24 -12.47 -22.72
CA PHE A 45 14.42 -13.21 -23.68
C PHE A 45 13.73 -14.42 -23.05
N ALA A 46 14.38 -15.13 -22.13
CA ALA A 46 13.78 -16.24 -21.40
C ALA A 46 12.60 -15.77 -20.54
N HIS A 47 12.75 -14.62 -19.87
CA HIS A 47 11.69 -13.99 -19.09
C HIS A 47 10.49 -13.60 -19.98
N ILE A 48 10.74 -12.95 -21.13
CA ILE A 48 9.69 -12.60 -22.08
C ILE A 48 9.03 -13.86 -22.66
N ALA A 49 9.79 -14.91 -22.97
CA ALA A 49 9.25 -16.16 -23.52
C ALA A 49 8.40 -16.97 -22.53
N ALA A 50 8.71 -16.85 -21.23
CA ALA A 50 7.91 -17.42 -20.14
C ALA A 50 6.61 -16.64 -19.89
N SER A 51 6.60 -15.34 -20.21
CA SER A 51 5.38 -14.53 -20.13
C SER A 51 4.35 -14.93 -21.21
N LYS A 52 3.06 -14.64 -20.97
CA LYS A 52 1.95 -14.98 -21.88
C LYS A 52 1.88 -14.10 -23.17
N VAL A 53 3.00 -13.51 -23.59
CA VAL A 53 3.01 -12.55 -24.70
C VAL A 53 3.01 -13.26 -26.05
N LEU A 54 2.20 -12.71 -26.96
CA LEU A 54 2.18 -13.12 -28.35
C LEU A 54 3.42 -12.59 -29.09
N ILE A 55 4.44 -13.45 -29.21
CA ILE A 55 5.70 -13.12 -29.90
C ILE A 55 5.48 -13.05 -31.42
N LYS A 56 4.56 -13.87 -31.94
CA LYS A 56 4.18 -13.93 -33.36
C LYS A 56 2.69 -14.28 -33.48
N SER A 57 2.01 -13.71 -34.47
CA SER A 57 0.65 -14.10 -34.84
C SER A 57 0.67 -15.52 -35.41
N GLN A 58 0.11 -16.48 -34.67
CA GLN A 58 -0.05 -17.87 -35.11
C GLN A 58 -1.46 -18.09 -35.67
N GLN A 59 -1.59 -18.92 -36.70
CA GLN A 59 -2.89 -19.29 -37.25
C GLN A 59 -3.54 -20.44 -36.45
N ARG A 60 -4.88 -20.53 -36.49
CA ARG A 60 -5.63 -21.57 -35.78
C ARG A 60 -5.25 -22.96 -36.32
N GLY A 61 -4.54 -23.75 -35.52
CA GLY A 61 -4.06 -25.09 -35.87
C GLY A 61 -2.54 -25.21 -36.10
N GLU A 62 -1.78 -24.12 -35.93
CA GLU A 62 -0.32 -24.19 -35.88
C GLU A 62 0.16 -24.73 -34.51
N GLU A 63 1.30 -25.43 -34.50
CA GLU A 63 1.92 -25.90 -33.26
C GLU A 63 2.44 -24.72 -32.43
N ASP A 64 2.31 -24.82 -31.10
CA ASP A 64 2.81 -23.80 -30.18
C ASP A 64 4.33 -23.61 -30.36
N LEU A 65 4.76 -22.35 -30.55
CA LEU A 65 6.17 -22.01 -30.70
C LEU A 65 7.00 -22.58 -29.55
N SER A 66 8.04 -23.35 -29.91
CA SER A 66 9.01 -23.86 -28.95
C SER A 66 9.71 -22.71 -28.22
N PRO A 67 10.07 -22.85 -26.93
CA PRO A 67 10.82 -21.83 -26.21
C PRO A 67 12.10 -21.41 -26.95
N LYS A 68 12.79 -22.34 -27.63
CA LYS A 68 13.99 -22.03 -28.42
C LYS A 68 13.69 -21.16 -29.65
N GLU A 69 12.57 -21.40 -30.30
CA GLU A 69 12.13 -20.63 -31.48
C GLU A 69 11.69 -19.23 -31.07
N LYS A 70 11.00 -19.10 -29.93
CA LYS A 70 10.67 -17.81 -29.32
C LYS A 70 11.92 -16.95 -29.09
N LEU A 71 12.96 -17.52 -28.49
CA LEU A 71 14.23 -16.83 -28.27
C LEU A 71 14.89 -16.38 -29.58
N SER A 72 14.87 -17.24 -30.61
CA SER A 72 15.43 -16.91 -31.93
C SER A 72 14.72 -15.71 -32.57
N ILE A 73 13.38 -15.70 -32.53
CA ILE A 73 12.56 -14.61 -33.08
C ILE A 73 12.82 -13.30 -32.32
N LEU A 74 12.92 -13.35 -30.99
CA LEU A 74 13.20 -12.19 -30.15
C LEU A 74 14.60 -11.61 -30.44
N SER A 75 15.61 -12.47 -30.61
CA SER A 75 16.96 -12.03 -30.97
C SER A 75 16.98 -11.34 -32.33
N GLU A 76 16.38 -11.96 -33.34
CA GLU A 76 16.32 -11.39 -34.69
C GLU A 76 15.59 -10.04 -34.70
N LEU A 77 14.50 -9.91 -33.95
CA LEU A 77 13.75 -8.67 -33.85
C LEU A 77 14.56 -7.57 -33.16
N LEU A 78 15.28 -7.89 -32.09
CA LEU A 78 16.10 -6.92 -31.38
C LEU A 78 17.27 -6.41 -32.24
N ASP A 79 17.92 -7.30 -32.99
CA ASP A 79 19.08 -6.96 -33.81
C ASP A 79 18.69 -6.14 -35.06
N HIS A 80 17.52 -6.41 -35.65
CA HIS A 80 17.08 -5.71 -36.85
C HIS A 80 16.20 -4.48 -36.58
N LYS A 81 15.31 -4.55 -35.57
CA LYS A 81 14.28 -3.52 -35.30
C LYS A 81 14.04 -3.33 -33.78
N PRO A 82 15.00 -2.74 -33.06
CA PRO A 82 14.92 -2.56 -31.61
C PRO A 82 13.73 -1.69 -31.15
N ALA A 83 13.29 -0.71 -31.95
CA ALA A 83 12.13 0.12 -31.62
C ALA A 83 10.82 -0.70 -31.57
N ILE A 84 10.60 -1.59 -32.54
CA ILE A 84 9.41 -2.48 -32.59
C ILE A 84 9.46 -3.51 -31.46
N PHE A 85 10.66 -3.99 -31.12
CA PHE A 85 10.84 -4.84 -29.96
C PHE A 85 10.37 -4.13 -28.68
N LEU A 86 10.82 -2.89 -28.45
CA LEU A 86 10.44 -2.12 -27.27
C LEU A 86 8.96 -1.76 -27.26
N GLU A 87 8.37 -1.39 -28.39
CA GLU A 87 6.93 -1.12 -28.50
C GLU A 87 6.10 -2.30 -27.99
N ARG A 88 6.46 -3.53 -28.38
CA ARG A 88 5.70 -4.74 -28.04
C ARG A 88 6.01 -5.28 -26.65
N PHE A 89 7.26 -5.19 -26.20
CA PHE A 89 7.73 -5.92 -25.01
C PHE A 89 8.09 -5.02 -23.82
N ASN A 90 7.97 -3.68 -23.90
CA ASN A 90 8.35 -2.76 -22.79
C ASN A 90 7.66 -3.07 -21.44
N THR A 91 6.45 -3.64 -21.47
CA THR A 91 5.69 -3.99 -20.27
C THR A 91 6.28 -5.18 -19.50
N PHE A 92 7.12 -5.99 -20.15
CA PHE A 92 7.70 -7.22 -19.59
C PHE A 92 9.19 -7.09 -19.28
N LEU A 93 9.79 -5.92 -19.52
CA LEU A 93 11.18 -5.64 -19.18
C LEU A 93 11.35 -5.37 -17.68
N ARG A 94 12.48 -5.82 -17.14
CA ARG A 94 12.94 -5.54 -15.76
C ARG A 94 13.90 -4.35 -15.75
N GLU A 95 14.24 -3.87 -14.55
CA GLU A 95 15.16 -2.74 -14.37
C GLU A 95 16.56 -3.05 -14.93
N GLU A 96 17.04 -4.29 -14.73
CA GLU A 96 18.32 -4.80 -15.25
C GLU A 96 18.37 -4.81 -16.78
N ASP A 97 17.26 -5.14 -17.44
CA ASP A 97 17.19 -5.31 -18.89
C ASP A 97 17.32 -3.96 -19.64
N LEU A 98 16.97 -2.83 -18.97
CA LEU A 98 17.05 -1.49 -19.57
C LEU A 98 18.49 -1.08 -19.90
N ASP A 99 19.46 -1.60 -19.16
CA ASP A 99 20.87 -1.29 -19.36
C ASP A 99 21.41 -1.85 -20.68
N LEU A 100 20.78 -2.92 -21.20
CA LEU A 100 21.11 -3.53 -22.48
C LEU A 100 20.88 -2.56 -23.64
N PHE A 101 19.97 -1.58 -23.51
CA PHE A 101 19.61 -0.65 -24.58
C PHE A 101 20.40 0.67 -24.55
N LYS A 102 21.31 0.87 -23.58
CA LYS A 102 22.13 2.09 -23.48
C LYS A 102 22.91 2.40 -24.77
N HIS A 103 23.35 1.36 -25.48
CA HIS A 103 24.10 1.50 -26.74
C HIS A 103 23.23 1.97 -27.93
N LEU A 104 21.90 1.87 -27.79
CA LEU A 104 20.91 2.30 -28.78
C LEU A 104 20.30 3.67 -28.44
N ALA A 105 20.83 4.36 -27.42
CA ALA A 105 20.36 5.68 -27.02
C ALA A 105 20.62 6.71 -28.13
N GLY A 106 19.61 7.52 -28.44
CA GLY A 106 19.67 8.55 -29.50
C GLY A 106 18.50 8.49 -30.48
N ASP A 107 17.86 7.32 -30.63
CA ASP A 107 16.61 7.21 -31.36
C ASP A 107 15.44 7.63 -30.47
N TYR A 108 14.63 8.58 -30.95
CA TYR A 108 13.50 9.12 -30.18
C TYR A 108 12.51 8.05 -29.72
N GLU A 109 12.18 7.08 -30.60
CA GLU A 109 11.23 6.01 -30.28
C GLU A 109 11.77 5.09 -29.18
N ILE A 110 13.04 4.72 -29.26
CA ILE A 110 13.73 3.88 -28.26
C ILE A 110 13.76 4.61 -26.92
N ASP A 111 14.19 5.87 -26.90
CA ASP A 111 14.24 6.69 -25.69
C ASP A 111 12.85 6.88 -25.06
N PHE A 112 11.81 7.03 -25.87
CA PHE A 112 10.43 7.13 -25.39
C PHE A 112 9.98 5.84 -24.68
N PHE A 113 10.17 4.68 -25.31
CA PHE A 113 9.77 3.41 -24.71
C PHE A 113 10.62 3.05 -23.48
N LEU A 114 11.91 3.39 -23.46
CA LEU A 114 12.76 3.22 -22.28
C LEU A 114 12.31 4.12 -21.12
N LYS A 115 11.93 5.38 -21.39
CA LYS A 115 11.35 6.27 -20.37
C LYS A 115 10.02 5.72 -19.85
N GLN A 116 9.17 5.22 -20.74
CA GLN A 116 7.88 4.63 -20.37
C GLN A 116 8.07 3.38 -19.48
N ALA A 117 8.99 2.48 -19.85
CA ALA A 117 9.33 1.30 -19.05
C ALA A 117 9.88 1.69 -17.68
N ARG A 118 10.82 2.66 -17.64
CA ARG A 118 11.38 3.17 -16.37
C ARG A 118 10.31 3.82 -15.49
N LYS A 119 9.37 4.59 -16.06
CA LYS A 119 8.27 5.19 -15.31
C LYS A 119 7.38 4.12 -14.67
N ARG A 120 7.06 3.05 -15.40
CA ARG A 120 6.29 1.91 -14.87
C ARG A 120 7.03 1.22 -13.72
N LEU A 121 8.31 0.88 -13.91
CA LEU A 121 9.12 0.22 -12.89
C LEU A 121 9.30 1.07 -11.63
N ASN A 122 9.37 2.39 -11.78
CA ASN A 122 9.49 3.33 -10.67
C ASN A 122 8.13 3.81 -10.13
N ALA A 123 7.00 3.40 -10.71
CA ALA A 123 5.68 3.85 -10.27
C ALA A 123 5.41 3.44 -8.81
N GLY A 124 5.75 2.20 -8.44
CA GLY A 124 5.67 1.71 -7.06
C GLY A 124 6.54 2.54 -6.11
N LYS A 125 7.83 2.70 -6.42
CA LYS A 125 8.78 3.52 -5.64
C LYS A 125 8.29 4.98 -5.47
N SER A 126 7.69 5.53 -6.52
CA SER A 126 7.10 6.88 -6.48
C SER A 126 5.86 6.95 -5.60
N LEU A 127 4.98 5.95 -5.65
CA LEU A 127 3.77 5.88 -4.83
C LEU A 127 4.13 5.68 -3.35
N THR A 128 5.09 4.81 -3.04
CA THR A 128 5.61 4.64 -1.67
C THR A 128 6.22 5.93 -1.17
N GLY A 129 7.04 6.62 -1.97
CA GLY A 129 7.57 7.94 -1.61
C GLY A 129 6.49 8.98 -1.32
N VAL A 130 5.42 9.03 -2.13
CA VAL A 130 4.27 9.91 -1.88
C VAL A 130 3.57 9.53 -0.58
N ARG A 131 3.29 8.24 -0.35
CA ARG A 131 2.67 7.77 0.89
C ARG A 131 3.51 8.10 2.12
N ASN A 132 4.83 7.96 2.04
CA ASN A 132 5.74 8.28 3.14
C ASN A 132 5.76 9.77 3.45
N ARG A 133 5.80 10.62 2.41
CA ARG A 133 5.71 12.07 2.60
C ARG A 133 4.38 12.48 3.23
N ARG A 134 3.27 11.91 2.75
CA ARG A 134 1.95 12.11 3.36
C ARG A 134 1.94 11.60 4.81
N TYR A 135 2.57 10.48 5.12
CA TYR A 135 2.63 9.98 6.49
C TYR A 135 3.38 10.92 7.45
N GLU A 136 4.49 11.53 7.02
CA GLU A 136 5.17 12.55 7.82
C GLU A 136 4.33 13.82 7.98
N ALA A 137 3.61 14.25 6.92
CA ALA A 137 2.66 15.35 7.03
C ALA A 137 1.51 15.03 8.01
N LEU A 138 0.97 13.81 7.97
CA LEU A 138 -0.05 13.33 8.89
C LEU A 138 0.42 13.40 10.34
N LYS A 139 1.61 12.89 10.66
CA LYS A 139 2.20 13.00 12.00
C LYS A 139 2.35 14.44 12.48
N LYS A 140 2.63 15.36 11.56
CA LYS A 140 2.75 16.78 11.89
C LYS A 140 1.37 17.39 12.19
N LEU A 141 0.38 17.10 11.36
CA LEU A 141 -1.00 17.56 11.55
C LEU A 141 -1.62 17.01 12.85
N GLU A 142 -1.31 15.77 13.21
CA GLU A 142 -1.74 15.15 14.48
C GLU A 142 -1.13 15.88 15.69
N LYS A 143 0.15 16.28 15.61
CA LYS A 143 0.82 17.07 16.66
C LYS A 143 0.27 18.49 16.77
N GLU A 144 -0.13 19.09 15.65
CA GLU A 144 -0.78 20.41 15.62
C GLU A 144 -2.22 20.35 16.16
N GLY A 145 -2.90 19.21 15.99
CA GLY A 145 -4.17 18.88 16.64
C GLY A 145 -5.41 19.54 16.05
N THR A 146 -5.28 20.35 14.99
CA THR A 146 -6.41 21.10 14.39
C THR A 146 -7.12 20.33 13.28
N TYR A 147 -6.41 19.44 12.58
CA TYR A 147 -6.92 18.80 11.36
C TYR A 147 -7.76 17.55 11.64
N PHE A 148 -7.31 16.73 12.58
CA PHE A 148 -7.96 15.49 13.02
C PHE A 148 -8.79 15.69 14.30
N GLU A 149 -9.24 16.92 14.56
CA GLU A 149 -10.23 17.19 15.61
C GLU A 149 -11.62 16.75 15.14
N ASP A 150 -12.44 16.22 16.04
CA ASP A 150 -13.78 15.67 15.75
C ASP A 150 -14.63 16.64 14.91
N LYS A 151 -14.59 17.94 15.21
CA LYS A 151 -15.30 18.97 14.47
C LYS A 151 -14.76 19.14 13.04
N ALA A 152 -13.45 19.20 12.87
CA ALA A 152 -12.82 19.34 11.55
C ALA A 152 -13.02 18.08 10.68
N MET A 153 -13.10 16.90 11.29
CA MET A 153 -13.43 15.67 10.60
C MET A 153 -14.92 15.62 10.21
N LYS A 154 -15.82 16.02 11.12
CA LYS A 154 -17.26 16.14 10.84
C LYS A 154 -17.56 17.10 9.70
N ASP A 155 -16.90 18.25 9.65
CA ASP A 155 -17.10 19.23 8.58
C ASP A 155 -16.73 18.65 7.19
N ARG A 156 -15.76 17.71 7.15
CA ARG A 156 -15.27 17.07 5.91
C ARG A 156 -16.07 15.83 5.52
N ASP A 157 -16.43 14.99 6.50
CA ASP A 157 -17.31 13.84 6.29
C ASP A 157 -18.38 13.74 7.39
N PRO A 158 -19.53 14.41 7.17
CA PRO A 158 -20.63 14.40 8.10
C PRO A 158 -21.29 13.04 8.29
N LEU A 159 -21.43 12.23 7.22
CA LEU A 159 -22.12 10.93 7.27
C LEU A 159 -21.30 9.93 8.09
N MET A 160 -20.02 9.79 7.74
CA MET A 160 -19.09 8.89 8.43
C MET A 160 -18.96 9.27 9.91
N PHE A 161 -18.95 10.57 10.21
CA PHE A 161 -18.94 11.06 11.59
C PHE A 161 -20.18 10.62 12.36
N GLU A 162 -21.37 10.71 11.76
CA GLU A 162 -22.61 10.31 12.42
C GLU A 162 -22.61 8.81 12.74
N GLU A 163 -22.16 7.96 11.81
CA GLU A 163 -22.11 6.51 11.98
C GLU A 163 -21.19 6.04 13.10
N TYR A 164 -19.94 6.54 13.11
CA TYR A 164 -18.94 6.08 14.07
C TYR A 164 -19.01 6.80 15.40
N ILE A 165 -19.38 8.09 15.41
CA ILE A 165 -19.33 8.92 16.62
C ILE A 165 -20.74 9.38 16.99
N GLY A 166 -21.46 10.02 16.08
CA GLY A 166 -22.72 10.73 16.35
C GLY A 166 -23.83 9.88 16.99
N GLN A 167 -23.95 8.61 16.59
CA GLN A 167 -24.90 7.64 17.14
C GLN A 167 -24.70 7.37 18.64
N TYR A 168 -23.45 7.44 19.11
CA TYR A 168 -23.08 7.14 20.49
C TYR A 168 -22.91 8.40 21.36
N MET A 169 -23.04 9.58 20.77
CA MET A 169 -22.97 10.84 21.51
C MET A 169 -24.28 11.12 22.26
N THR A 170 -24.15 11.60 23.48
CA THR A 170 -25.26 12.21 24.22
C THR A 170 -25.69 13.53 23.58
N GLU A 171 -26.92 13.97 23.83
CA GLU A 171 -27.39 15.27 23.32
C GLU A 171 -26.54 16.46 23.81
N GLU A 172 -25.94 16.34 25.00
CA GLU A 172 -25.06 17.37 25.58
C GLU A 172 -23.73 17.44 24.82
N GLU A 173 -23.11 16.30 24.55
CA GLU A 173 -21.89 16.22 23.74
C GLU A 173 -22.14 16.70 22.30
N ARG A 174 -23.29 16.33 21.71
CA ARG A 174 -23.69 16.78 20.36
C ARG A 174 -23.84 18.30 20.30
N LYS A 175 -24.39 18.92 21.35
CA LYS A 175 -24.46 20.39 21.47
C LYS A 175 -23.08 21.02 21.65
N GLY A 176 -22.16 20.34 22.33
CA GLY A 176 -20.77 20.80 22.52
C GLY A 176 -19.98 20.92 21.21
N LEU A 177 -20.33 20.13 20.18
CA LEU A 177 -19.71 20.22 18.85
C LEU A 177 -20.21 21.39 18.00
N LEU A 178 -21.36 21.97 18.33
CA LEU A 178 -21.85 23.15 17.63
C LEU A 178 -20.86 24.31 17.84
N LYS A 179 -20.69 25.16 16.82
CA LYS A 179 -19.83 26.34 16.94
C LYS A 179 -20.36 27.17 18.11
N PRO A 180 -19.56 27.39 19.18
CA PRO A 180 -20.04 28.15 20.33
C PRO A 180 -20.39 29.55 19.82
N ILE A 181 -21.64 29.95 20.03
CA ILE A 181 -22.06 31.32 19.71
C ILE A 181 -21.32 32.22 20.68
N ASP A 182 -20.33 32.94 20.17
CA ASP A 182 -19.64 33.96 20.94
C ASP A 182 -20.65 35.06 21.28
N HIS A 183 -21.14 35.05 22.52
CA HIS A 183 -22.07 36.04 23.02
C HIS A 183 -21.48 37.46 23.06
N SER A 184 -20.15 37.61 22.89
CA SER A 184 -19.51 38.91 22.71
C SER A 184 -19.61 39.44 21.28
N ASP A 185 -19.74 38.54 20.29
CA ASP A 185 -19.87 38.85 18.87
C ASP A 185 -21.20 38.36 18.29
N MET A 186 -22.31 38.90 18.82
CA MET A 186 -23.67 38.63 18.33
C MET A 186 -24.03 39.41 17.05
N ARG A 187 -23.05 39.67 16.17
CA ARG A 187 -23.32 40.27 14.86
C ARG A 187 -24.17 39.30 14.04
N PHE A 188 -25.21 39.81 13.37
CA PHE A 188 -26.06 38.96 12.51
C PHE A 188 -25.25 38.22 11.43
N SER A 189 -24.15 38.80 10.95
CA SER A 189 -23.27 38.17 9.97
C SER A 189 -22.57 36.91 10.48
N SER A 190 -22.11 36.89 11.74
CA SER A 190 -21.45 35.69 12.31
C SER A 190 -22.46 34.56 12.48
N ILE A 191 -23.65 34.88 13.01
CA ILE A 191 -24.75 33.93 13.18
C ILE A 191 -25.23 33.38 11.83
N LEU A 192 -25.35 34.25 10.82
CA LEU A 192 -25.76 33.84 9.49
C LEU A 192 -24.72 32.93 8.84
N MET A 193 -23.42 33.24 8.99
CA MET A 193 -22.35 32.38 8.48
C MET A 193 -22.36 31.01 9.15
N THR A 194 -22.49 30.96 10.48
CA THR A 194 -22.58 29.67 11.19
C THR A 194 -23.80 28.86 10.75
N PHE A 195 -24.94 29.52 10.50
CA PHE A 195 -26.13 28.84 10.00
C PHE A 195 -25.94 28.33 8.57
N MET A 196 -25.28 29.11 7.70
CA MET A 196 -24.94 28.67 6.34
C MET A 196 -24.03 27.44 6.36
N ASP A 197 -22.94 27.48 7.13
CA ASP A 197 -22.03 26.34 7.30
C ASP A 197 -22.79 25.10 7.81
N GLU A 198 -23.67 25.24 8.81
CA GLU A 198 -24.48 24.14 9.32
C GLU A 198 -25.46 23.57 8.29
N GLN A 199 -25.98 24.40 7.40
CA GLN A 199 -26.86 23.95 6.32
C GLN A 199 -26.07 23.20 5.25
N GLU A 200 -24.89 23.69 4.87
CA GLU A 200 -24.00 23.01 3.92
C GLU A 200 -23.62 21.60 4.44
N ILE A 201 -23.25 21.48 5.72
CA ILE A 201 -22.93 20.20 6.36
C ILE A 201 -24.13 19.23 6.32
N LYS A 202 -25.35 19.73 6.58
CA LYS A 202 -26.57 18.89 6.53
C LYS A 202 -26.91 18.45 5.11
N GLU A 203 -26.75 19.34 4.13
CA GLU A 203 -26.96 19.01 2.72
C GLU A 203 -25.94 17.98 2.25
N LEU A 204 -24.67 18.14 2.66
CA LEU A 204 -23.60 17.18 2.40
C LEU A 204 -23.94 15.80 3.00
N HIS A 205 -24.29 15.75 4.29
CA HIS A 205 -24.71 14.50 4.95
C HIS A 205 -25.86 13.83 4.18
N LYS A 206 -26.89 14.61 3.81
CA LYS A 206 -28.06 14.07 3.10
C LYS A 206 -27.67 13.50 1.74
N ARG A 207 -26.80 14.20 1.00
CA ARG A 207 -26.30 13.75 -0.30
C ARG A 207 -25.51 12.45 -0.18
N GLN A 208 -24.55 12.39 0.75
CA GLN A 208 -23.76 11.18 0.99
C GLN A 208 -24.65 9.99 1.33
N LYS A 209 -25.62 10.20 2.22
CA LYS A 209 -26.55 9.13 2.61
C LYS A 209 -27.36 8.62 1.42
N GLN A 210 -27.87 9.52 0.59
CA GLN A 210 -28.62 9.14 -0.60
C GLN A 210 -27.74 8.35 -1.58
N GLU A 211 -26.48 8.75 -1.79
CA GLU A 211 -25.54 8.02 -2.64
C GLU A 211 -25.25 6.59 -2.14
N GLU A 212 -25.18 6.40 -0.82
CA GLU A 212 -25.02 5.06 -0.22
C GLU A 212 -26.30 4.22 -0.34
N ASP A 213 -27.47 4.80 -0.06
CA ASP A 213 -28.77 4.14 -0.21
C ASP A 213 -28.99 3.73 -1.69
N ASP A 214 -28.70 4.61 -2.64
CA ASP A 214 -28.83 4.34 -4.08
C ASP A 214 -27.89 3.20 -4.54
N MET A 215 -26.65 3.11 -4.01
CA MET A 215 -25.74 2.00 -4.33
C MET A 215 -26.21 0.66 -3.75
N MET A 216 -26.79 0.65 -2.55
CA MET A 216 -27.34 -0.58 -1.97
C MET A 216 -28.55 -1.09 -2.76
N GLU A 217 -29.42 -0.18 -3.23
CA GLU A 217 -30.56 -0.54 -4.08
C GLU A 217 -30.09 -1.18 -5.41
N GLU A 218 -29.02 -0.66 -6.03
CA GLU A 218 -28.44 -1.26 -7.25
C GLU A 218 -27.81 -2.64 -7.01
N GLU A 219 -27.14 -2.86 -5.87
CA GLU A 219 -26.58 -4.19 -5.52
C GLU A 219 -27.68 -5.23 -5.20
N GLU A 220 -28.79 -4.82 -4.57
CA GLU A 220 -29.94 -5.70 -4.31
C GLU A 220 -30.67 -6.12 -5.60
N GLU A 221 -30.78 -5.24 -6.60
CA GLU A 221 -31.36 -5.58 -7.92
C GLU A 221 -30.50 -6.57 -8.72
N GLU A 222 -29.17 -6.59 -8.55
CA GLU A 222 -28.27 -7.55 -9.22
C GLU A 222 -28.32 -8.97 -8.61
N GLU A 223 -28.75 -9.14 -7.35
CA GLU A 223 -28.91 -10.46 -6.71
C GLU A 223 -30.30 -11.10 -6.90
N GLU A 224 -31.31 -10.37 -7.39
CA GLU A 224 -32.65 -10.94 -7.68
C GLU A 224 -32.76 -11.70 -9.02
N ASP A 225 -31.72 -11.71 -9.86
CA ASP A 225 -31.73 -12.32 -11.20
C ASP A 225 -31.21 -13.78 -11.29
N GLU A 226 -30.91 -14.46 -10.16
CA GLU A 226 -30.42 -15.86 -10.13
C GLU A 226 -31.40 -16.93 -9.58
N GLU A 227 -32.67 -16.61 -9.34
CA GLU A 227 -33.67 -17.61 -8.87
C GLU A 227 -34.86 -17.75 -9.85
N GLU A 228 -34.58 -18.20 -11.08
CA GLU A 228 -35.60 -18.84 -11.94
C GLU A 228 -35.22 -20.32 -12.23
N ASP A 229 -36.16 -21.19 -11.86
CA ASP A 229 -36.38 -22.61 -12.24
C ASP A 229 -35.70 -23.73 -11.43
N GLU A 230 -36.48 -24.43 -10.57
CA GLU A 230 -36.88 -25.83 -10.84
C GLU A 230 -37.94 -26.40 -9.86
N ASP A 231 -39.14 -26.59 -10.44
CA ASP A 231 -40.05 -27.75 -10.35
C ASP A 231 -41.03 -27.98 -9.18
N ASP A 232 -42.25 -28.25 -9.63
CA ASP A 232 -43.52 -28.48 -8.97
C ASP A 232 -43.67 -29.96 -8.59
N SER A 233 -44.05 -30.26 -7.35
CA SER A 233 -44.68 -31.56 -7.06
C SER A 233 -45.71 -31.44 -5.95
N GLU A 234 -46.97 -31.53 -6.36
CA GLU A 234 -48.17 -31.75 -5.55
C GLU A 234 -48.07 -33.03 -4.69
N ASP A 235 -48.33 -32.95 -3.38
CA ASP A 235 -48.90 -34.08 -2.63
C ASP A 235 -49.85 -33.60 -1.51
N GLU A 236 -51.07 -34.13 -1.57
CA GLU A 236 -52.25 -33.83 -0.75
C GLU A 236 -52.40 -34.89 0.35
N GLY A 237 -52.63 -34.49 1.61
CA GLY A 237 -52.68 -35.47 2.71
C GLY A 237 -53.10 -35.00 4.11
N VAL A 238 -54.22 -34.29 4.23
CA VAL A 238 -55.24 -34.31 5.31
C VAL A 238 -54.86 -34.87 6.70
N TYR A 239 -54.91 -34.06 7.78
CA TYR A 239 -55.84 -34.22 8.94
C TYR A 239 -55.82 -33.01 9.89
N GLY A 240 -56.96 -32.32 9.99
CA GLY A 240 -57.20 -31.27 10.98
C GLY A 240 -57.80 -31.82 12.29
N ALA A 241 -57.51 -31.14 13.41
CA ALA A 241 -58.51 -30.58 14.34
C ALA A 241 -57.87 -30.19 15.70
N SER A 242 -57.74 -28.88 15.88
CA SER A 242 -58.14 -28.12 17.08
C SER A 242 -57.76 -28.62 18.49
N SER A 243 -56.83 -27.90 19.12
CA SER A 243 -56.92 -27.58 20.55
C SER A 243 -56.68 -26.08 20.76
N SER A 244 -57.79 -25.38 21.02
CA SER A 244 -57.83 -24.00 21.48
C SER A 244 -56.90 -23.76 22.66
N THR A 245 -55.87 -22.94 22.47
CA THR A 245 -55.41 -22.04 23.53
C THR A 245 -55.38 -20.62 22.97
N ARG A 246 -56.42 -19.89 23.36
CA ARG A 246 -56.59 -18.45 23.26
C ARG A 246 -55.28 -17.72 23.65
N ARG A 247 -54.48 -17.32 22.66
CA ARG A 247 -53.37 -16.38 22.89
C ARG A 247 -53.94 -14.98 23.05
N GLN A 248 -53.72 -14.39 24.22
CA GLN A 248 -54.07 -13.01 24.51
C GLN A 248 -53.25 -12.05 23.63
N PRO A 249 -53.83 -10.93 23.16
CA PRO A 249 -53.08 -9.81 22.62
C PRO A 249 -52.57 -8.99 23.81
N GLY A 250 -51.27 -9.03 24.09
CA GLY A 250 -50.72 -8.33 25.25
C GLY A 250 -49.22 -8.47 25.48
N GLY A 251 -48.45 -8.92 24.49
CA GLY A 251 -47.01 -8.78 24.52
C GLY A 251 -46.68 -7.38 24.02
N ALA A 252 -46.48 -6.43 24.95
CA ALA A 252 -45.78 -5.21 24.63
C ALA A 252 -44.47 -5.61 23.95
N ALA A 253 -44.32 -5.27 22.67
CA ALA A 253 -43.04 -5.26 22.02
C ALA A 253 -42.16 -4.40 22.93
N LYS A 254 -41.21 -5.07 23.60
CA LYS A 254 -40.23 -4.39 24.41
C LYS A 254 -39.45 -3.56 23.41
N GLU A 255 -39.78 -2.27 23.36
CA GLU A 255 -39.04 -1.22 22.69
C GLU A 255 -37.57 -1.54 22.93
N TRP A 256 -36.85 -1.87 21.86
CA TRP A 256 -35.41 -2.09 21.92
C TRP A 256 -34.84 -0.73 22.27
N GLU A 257 -34.71 -0.44 23.57
CA GLU A 257 -33.95 0.71 24.01
C GLU A 257 -32.49 0.36 23.75
N PRO A 258 -31.82 1.03 22.79
CA PRO A 258 -30.40 0.79 22.57
C PRO A 258 -29.67 1.04 23.87
N THR A 259 -28.95 0.03 24.36
CA THR A 259 -28.09 0.20 25.53
C THR A 259 -27.09 1.31 25.21
N PRO A 260 -26.95 2.34 26.07
CA PRO A 260 -25.98 3.40 25.80
C PRO A 260 -24.60 2.76 25.71
N ALA A 261 -23.91 3.01 24.59
CA ALA A 261 -22.58 2.47 24.36
C ALA A 261 -21.66 2.81 25.53
N THR A 262 -20.90 1.82 25.97
CA THR A 262 -19.90 1.99 27.03
C THR A 262 -18.81 2.96 26.57
N GLU A 263 -18.15 3.61 27.52
CA GLU A 263 -17.06 4.56 27.20
C GLU A 263 -15.91 3.89 26.42
N GLU A 264 -15.69 2.60 26.67
CA GLU A 264 -14.71 1.77 25.94
C GLU A 264 -15.12 1.56 24.48
N GLU A 265 -16.38 1.22 24.22
CA GLU A 265 -16.91 1.08 22.85
C GLU A 265 -16.85 2.41 22.09
N LYS A 266 -17.20 3.53 22.73
CA LYS A 266 -17.09 4.86 22.13
C LYS A 266 -15.64 5.19 21.75
N ALA A 267 -14.67 4.81 22.57
CA ALA A 267 -13.26 5.03 22.29
C ALA A 267 -12.79 4.21 21.08
N ILE A 268 -13.24 2.96 20.96
CA ILE A 268 -12.94 2.09 19.81
C ILE A 268 -13.52 2.70 18.52
N MET A 269 -14.81 3.06 18.51
CA MET A 269 -15.44 3.64 17.32
C MET A 269 -14.79 4.96 16.89
N ARG A 270 -14.40 5.80 17.86
CA ARG A 270 -13.64 7.03 17.57
C ARG A 270 -12.27 6.73 16.98
N GLN A 271 -11.59 5.70 17.45
CA GLN A 271 -10.30 5.27 16.91
C GLN A 271 -10.45 4.72 15.49
N GLU A 272 -11.51 3.97 15.20
CA GLU A 272 -11.81 3.49 13.86
C GLU A 272 -12.10 4.64 12.89
N PHE A 273 -12.91 5.61 13.32
CA PHE A 273 -13.16 6.84 12.56
C PHE A 273 -11.85 7.58 12.23
N LEU A 274 -11.00 7.78 13.24
CA LEU A 274 -9.67 8.39 13.06
C LEU A 274 -8.80 7.60 12.08
N ASN A 275 -8.77 6.27 12.18
CA ASN A 275 -8.01 5.42 11.27
C ASN A 275 -8.53 5.54 9.83
N HIS A 276 -9.83 5.61 9.64
CA HIS A 276 -10.42 5.80 8.31
C HIS A 276 -10.03 7.16 7.72
N MET A 277 -10.11 8.23 8.52
CA MET A 277 -9.67 9.56 8.12
C MET A 277 -8.17 9.59 7.79
N HIS A 278 -7.33 8.91 8.58
CA HIS A 278 -5.90 8.73 8.27
C HIS A 278 -5.69 8.02 6.93
N GLN A 279 -6.44 6.95 6.66
CA GLN A 279 -6.32 6.20 5.41
C GLN A 279 -6.72 7.04 4.20
N ARG A 280 -7.82 7.80 4.29
CA ARG A 280 -8.25 8.74 3.24
C ARG A 280 -7.23 9.84 3.00
N PHE A 281 -6.62 10.36 4.07
CA PHE A 281 -5.54 11.32 3.94
C PHE A 281 -4.34 10.73 3.19
N LEU A 282 -3.89 9.53 3.58
CA LEU A 282 -2.74 8.87 2.96
C LEU A 282 -3.02 8.46 1.50
N SER A 283 -4.25 8.02 1.20
CA SER A 283 -4.66 7.66 -0.17
C SER A 283 -4.80 8.88 -1.08
N GLY A 284 -5.04 10.07 -0.53
CA GLY A 284 -5.17 11.31 -1.30
C GLY A 284 -6.59 11.61 -1.72
N GLN A 285 -7.57 11.13 -0.95
CA GLN A 285 -9.00 11.25 -1.28
C GLN A 285 -9.65 12.49 -0.66
N GLU A 286 -8.95 13.28 0.15
CA GLU A 286 -9.52 14.47 0.77
C GLU A 286 -9.48 15.67 -0.19
N THR A 287 -10.64 16.11 -0.66
CA THR A 287 -10.78 17.18 -1.66
C THR A 287 -10.30 18.53 -1.17
N ASP A 288 -10.44 18.78 0.13
CA ASP A 288 -10.22 20.09 0.74
C ASP A 288 -8.75 20.32 1.13
N PHE A 289 -7.89 19.31 0.93
CA PHE A 289 -6.48 19.34 1.24
C PHE A 289 -5.61 19.51 -0.02
N ASP A 290 -4.70 20.48 -0.02
CA ASP A 290 -3.76 20.65 -1.13
C ASP A 290 -2.57 19.68 -1.02
N TYR A 291 -2.74 18.48 -1.56
CA TYR A 291 -1.69 17.46 -1.60
C TYR A 291 -0.45 17.88 -2.40
N SER A 292 -0.55 18.86 -3.31
CA SER A 292 0.60 19.32 -4.10
C SER A 292 1.72 19.86 -3.21
N ALA A 293 1.35 20.50 -2.11
CA ALA A 293 2.27 21.06 -1.12
C ALA A 293 3.01 19.99 -0.29
N VAL A 294 2.48 18.77 -0.23
CA VAL A 294 3.09 17.65 0.51
C VAL A 294 3.80 16.68 -0.44
N ASP A 295 3.15 16.30 -1.53
CA ASP A 295 3.61 15.27 -2.46
C ASP A 295 4.90 15.65 -3.19
N SER A 296 5.19 16.95 -3.32
CA SER A 296 6.40 17.48 -3.95
C SER A 296 7.45 18.00 -2.95
N ASN A 297 7.14 17.94 -1.64
CA ASN A 297 7.99 18.54 -0.61
C ASN A 297 9.04 17.55 -0.09
N VAL A 298 10.30 17.88 -0.34
CA VAL A 298 11.48 17.09 0.06
C VAL A 298 11.68 17.06 1.58
N GLU A 299 11.15 18.02 2.33
CA GLU A 299 11.27 18.03 3.81
C GLU A 299 10.52 16.86 4.46
N TYR A 300 9.50 16.32 3.80
CA TYR A 300 8.75 15.16 4.28
C TYR A 300 9.38 13.82 3.84
N ASP A 301 10.48 13.82 3.08
CA ASP A 301 11.21 12.59 2.74
C ASP A 301 12.00 12.08 3.96
N SER A 302 11.34 11.29 4.81
CA SER A 302 11.96 10.66 5.98
C SER A 302 12.92 9.54 5.58
N LEU A 303 14.21 9.73 5.90
CA LEU A 303 15.23 8.70 5.72
C LEU A 303 14.97 7.46 6.59
N VAL A 304 14.29 7.63 7.73
CA VAL A 304 13.96 6.52 8.64
C VAL A 304 12.91 5.62 8.01
N LEU A 305 11.84 6.21 7.46
CA LEU A 305 10.80 5.44 6.76
C LEU A 305 11.39 4.74 5.55
N ARG A 306 12.22 5.44 4.77
CA ARG A 306 12.89 4.83 3.62
C ARG A 306 13.77 3.65 4.02
N ALA A 307 14.54 3.77 5.10
CA ALA A 307 15.38 2.67 5.57
C ALA A 307 14.53 1.48 6.02
N GLN A 308 13.42 1.73 6.71
CA GLN A 308 12.49 0.69 7.13
C GLN A 308 11.84 -0.01 5.93
N ASP A 309 11.36 0.74 4.93
CA ASP A 309 10.79 0.15 3.70
C ASP A 309 11.82 -0.69 2.94
N GLU A 310 13.07 -0.22 2.87
CA GLU A 310 14.17 -0.96 2.24
C GLU A 310 14.49 -2.26 3.02
N GLU A 311 14.39 -2.23 4.36
CA GLU A 311 14.55 -3.39 5.24
C GLU A 311 13.37 -4.38 5.12
N GLU A 312 12.13 -3.91 5.12
CA GLU A 312 10.93 -4.73 4.91
C GLU A 312 10.96 -5.41 3.54
N HIS A 313 11.32 -4.68 2.50
CA HIS A 313 11.50 -5.24 1.16
C HIS A 313 12.62 -6.30 1.11
N TYR A 314 13.69 -6.14 1.88
CA TYR A 314 14.73 -7.17 2.02
C TYR A 314 14.18 -8.44 2.70
N PHE A 315 13.40 -8.29 3.77
CA PHE A 315 12.79 -9.42 4.47
C PHE A 315 11.75 -10.16 3.63
N ASP A 316 10.94 -9.45 2.84
CA ASP A 316 9.95 -10.08 1.96
C ASP A 316 10.63 -10.91 0.85
N GLN A 317 11.78 -10.44 0.34
CA GLN A 317 12.59 -11.20 -0.62
C GLN A 317 13.18 -12.46 0.01
N GLU A 318 13.77 -12.36 1.21
CA GLU A 318 14.31 -13.53 1.93
C GLU A 318 13.18 -14.52 2.30
N ALA A 319 12.02 -14.03 2.71
CA ALA A 319 10.85 -14.87 2.98
C ALA A 319 10.39 -15.60 1.71
N ALA A 320 10.33 -14.92 0.56
CA ALA A 320 9.98 -15.57 -0.71
C ALA A 320 11.02 -16.62 -1.12
N GLU A 321 12.32 -16.34 -0.95
CA GLU A 321 13.40 -17.27 -1.28
C GLU A 321 13.43 -18.49 -0.34
N THR A 322 13.20 -18.29 0.96
CA THR A 322 13.17 -19.37 1.96
C THR A 322 11.98 -20.30 1.79
N TRP A 323 10.80 -19.78 1.44
CA TRP A 323 9.63 -20.59 1.10
C TRP A 323 9.78 -21.30 -0.25
N SER A 324 10.48 -20.69 -1.22
CA SER A 324 10.82 -21.34 -2.49
C SER A 324 11.77 -22.53 -2.30
N LEU A 325 12.79 -22.38 -1.44
CA LEU A 325 13.76 -23.46 -1.13
C LEU A 325 13.14 -24.66 -0.40
N GLY A 326 12.01 -24.47 0.30
CA GLY A 326 11.30 -25.55 0.99
C GLY A 326 10.45 -26.44 0.07
N SER A 327 10.29 -26.07 -1.20
CA SER A 327 9.47 -26.80 -2.18
C SER A 327 10.26 -27.71 -3.13
N GLU A 328 11.59 -27.59 -3.14
CA GLU A 328 12.48 -28.38 -4.00
C GLU A 328 13.49 -29.19 -3.17
N GLU A 329 13.03 -30.23 -2.46
CA GLU A 329 13.78 -31.49 -2.25
C GLU A 329 12.98 -32.50 -1.38
N ARG A 330 12.15 -33.31 -2.03
CA ARG A 330 12.08 -34.75 -1.74
C ARG A 330 12.05 -35.50 -3.07
N THR A 331 13.21 -35.59 -3.72
CA THR A 331 13.44 -36.65 -4.70
C THR A 331 13.83 -37.90 -3.91
N ASP A 332 12.97 -38.90 -3.94
CA ASP A 332 13.25 -40.25 -3.45
C ASP A 332 14.51 -40.78 -4.12
N VAL A 333 15.61 -40.87 -3.36
CA VAL A 333 16.77 -41.67 -3.74
C VAL A 333 16.79 -42.87 -2.80
N GLU A 334 16.34 -44.01 -3.33
CA GLU A 334 16.61 -45.32 -2.77
C GLU A 334 18.13 -45.46 -2.54
N ASN A 335 18.55 -45.49 -1.28
CA ASN A 335 19.82 -46.07 -0.90
C ASN A 335 19.56 -47.18 0.12
N LYS A 336 19.81 -48.40 -0.36
CA LYS A 336 19.86 -49.63 0.43
C LYS A 336 21.04 -49.58 1.40
N ASP A 337 20.80 -50.23 2.53
CA ASP A 337 21.76 -50.81 3.46
C ASP A 337 22.55 -49.85 4.37
N ALA A 338 22.00 -49.63 5.57
CA ALA A 338 22.79 -49.62 6.81
C ALA A 338 21.89 -49.91 8.02
N ASP A 339 22.11 -51.08 8.60
CA ASP A 339 21.51 -51.60 9.83
C ASP A 339 21.61 -50.62 11.02
N CYS A 340 20.52 -50.45 11.77
CA CYS A 340 20.53 -50.05 13.17
C CYS A 340 19.33 -50.71 13.88
N ASP A 341 19.63 -51.72 14.68
CA ASP A 341 18.70 -52.59 15.40
C ASP A 341 17.66 -51.84 16.25
N PHE A 342 16.39 -52.18 16.03
CA PHE A 342 15.26 -51.84 16.89
C PHE A 342 15.00 -53.00 17.85
N ASP A 343 15.61 -52.95 19.04
CA ASP A 343 15.30 -53.88 20.13
C ASP A 343 14.08 -53.40 20.93
N GLU A 344 13.01 -54.16 20.76
CA GLU A 344 11.79 -54.19 21.55
C GLU A 344 12.05 -54.85 22.91
N PHE A 345 11.90 -54.16 24.05
CA PHE A 345 11.47 -54.83 25.29
C PHE A 345 10.89 -53.92 26.40
N ALA A 346 9.63 -54.21 26.73
CA ALA A 346 8.96 -54.21 28.03
C ALA A 346 8.70 -52.92 28.84
N MET A 347 7.40 -52.68 29.03
CA MET A 347 6.79 -52.10 30.24
C MET A 347 7.17 -52.90 31.51
N ALA A 348 7.47 -52.21 32.62
CA ALA A 348 6.72 -52.28 33.88
C ALA A 348 7.46 -51.60 35.04
N ASP A 349 6.69 -50.81 35.79
CA ASP A 349 6.76 -50.40 37.20
C ASP A 349 8.03 -50.71 38.04
N VAL A 350 8.45 -49.71 38.84
CA VAL A 350 8.38 -49.75 40.33
C VAL A 350 9.17 -48.58 40.93
N GLU A 351 8.40 -47.73 41.61
CA GLU A 351 8.65 -46.98 42.84
C GLU A 351 10.06 -46.57 43.32
N ASN A 352 10.08 -45.31 43.76
CA ASN A 352 10.61 -44.78 45.03
C ASN A 352 12.03 -44.18 45.12
N ARG A 353 12.04 -42.96 45.70
CA ARG A 353 13.09 -42.28 46.50
C ARG A 353 14.27 -41.72 45.69
N THR A 354 14.74 -40.47 45.82
CA THR A 354 14.75 -39.42 46.87
C THR A 354 15.08 -38.09 46.17
N GLY A 355 14.38 -36.97 46.42
CA GLY A 355 14.80 -35.95 47.39
C GLY A 355 15.80 -34.92 46.81
N GLY A 356 15.41 -33.65 46.70
CA GLY A 356 16.36 -32.54 46.46
C GLY A 356 15.77 -31.29 45.82
N THR A 357 15.31 -30.37 46.66
CA THR A 357 14.85 -28.99 46.40
C THR A 357 15.94 -28.05 45.85
N LEU A 358 15.52 -26.95 45.18
CA LEU A 358 15.97 -25.53 45.26
C LEU A 358 15.61 -24.82 43.92
N SER A 359 14.59 -23.95 43.84
CA SER A 359 14.49 -22.54 44.29
C SER A 359 14.99 -21.50 43.28
N GLY A 360 14.04 -20.70 42.77
CA GLY A 360 14.21 -19.30 42.31
C GLY A 360 14.54 -19.11 40.83
N LYS A 361 14.07 -18.07 40.13
CA LYS A 361 13.22 -16.92 40.46
C LYS A 361 12.80 -16.31 39.11
N THR A 362 11.50 -16.11 38.92
CA THR A 362 10.91 -15.26 37.87
C THR A 362 11.23 -13.79 38.19
N ARG A 363 11.52 -13.00 37.16
CA ARG A 363 11.81 -11.56 37.28
C ARG A 363 10.74 -10.80 36.47
N GLU A 364 9.66 -10.45 37.15
CA GLU A 364 8.69 -9.44 36.68
C GLU A 364 9.28 -8.05 36.91
N GLY A 365 9.40 -7.25 35.86
CA GLY A 365 9.72 -5.83 35.93
C GLY A 365 8.44 -5.00 35.94
N LYS A 366 7.99 -4.60 37.13
CA LYS A 366 6.96 -3.57 37.33
C LYS A 366 7.62 -2.19 37.26
N PHE A 367 7.16 -1.32 36.37
CA PHE A 367 7.51 0.11 36.39
C PHE A 367 6.26 0.90 36.79
N SER A 368 6.24 1.37 38.03
CA SER A 368 5.23 2.30 38.55
C SER A 368 5.80 3.72 38.49
N MET A 369 5.13 4.62 37.79
CA MET A 369 5.40 6.05 37.85
C MET A 369 4.20 6.76 38.48
N ALA A 370 4.40 7.28 39.69
CA ALA A 370 3.50 8.24 40.32
C ALA A 370 3.94 9.67 39.93
N PRO A 371 3.01 10.63 39.75
CA PRO A 371 3.32 11.99 39.33
C PRO A 371 3.87 12.83 40.51
N LYS A 372 4.89 13.64 40.22
CA LYS A 372 5.40 14.68 41.11
C LYS A 372 4.53 15.94 40.97
N GLU A 373 3.94 16.36 42.08
CA GLU A 373 3.40 17.69 42.28
C GLU A 373 4.51 18.75 42.16
N MET A 374 4.27 19.82 41.40
CA MET A 374 5.03 21.07 41.52
C MET A 374 4.08 22.27 41.61
N ASN A 375 4.39 23.08 42.62
CA ASN A 375 3.71 24.26 43.10
C ASN A 375 3.41 25.31 42.03
N ILE A 376 2.14 25.69 42.01
CA ILE A 376 1.62 27.04 41.80
C ILE A 376 2.55 28.14 42.34
N ASN A 377 2.99 29.04 41.46
CA ASN A 377 3.49 30.36 41.83
C ASN A 377 2.71 31.40 41.02
N THR A 378 1.75 32.04 41.69
CA THR A 378 0.96 33.15 41.19
C THR A 378 1.79 34.43 41.27
N SER A 379 2.24 34.96 40.12
CA SER A 379 2.75 36.33 40.05
C SER A 379 1.67 37.22 39.46
N THR A 380 1.12 38.06 40.33
CA THR A 380 0.17 39.12 40.06
C THR A 380 0.93 40.30 39.44
N VAL A 381 0.67 40.59 38.15
CA VAL A 381 1.08 41.86 37.53
C VAL A 381 -0.15 42.77 37.50
N LYS A 382 -0.05 43.88 38.23
CA LYS A 382 -1.02 45.00 38.20
C LYS A 382 -0.92 45.74 36.86
N PRO A 383 -2.01 46.31 36.34
CA PRO A 383 -1.92 47.31 35.28
C PRO A 383 -1.46 48.65 35.86
N GLU A 384 -0.43 49.24 35.25
CA GLU A 384 -0.05 50.63 35.49
C GLU A 384 -1.02 51.57 34.75
N ASP A 385 -1.45 52.58 35.48
CA ASP A 385 -2.13 53.76 34.99
C ASP A 385 -1.28 54.49 33.94
N MET A 386 -1.83 54.72 32.74
CA MET A 386 -1.40 55.84 31.90
C MET A 386 -2.59 56.78 31.68
N GLN A 387 -2.63 57.79 32.55
CA GLN A 387 -3.11 59.12 32.20
C GLN A 387 -2.18 59.71 31.14
N THR A 388 -2.73 60.14 30.00
CA THR A 388 -2.66 61.51 29.47
C THR A 388 -3.51 61.61 28.22
#